data_AF-A0A8H9Z3M0-F1
#
_entry.id   AF-A0A8H9Z3M0-F1
#
_cell.length_a   1.000
_cell.length_b   1.000
_cell.length_c   1.000
_cell.angle_alpha   90.00
_cell.angle_beta   90.00
_cell.angle_gamma   90.00
#
_symmetry.space_group_name_H-M   'P 1'
#
loop_
_entity.id
_entity.type
_entity.pdbx_description
1 polymer ?
#
loop_
_entity_poly.entity_id
_entity_poly.type
_entity_poly.pdbx_seq_one_letter_code
_entity_poly.pdbx_strand_id
1 'polypeptide(L)'
;MDRLDGAGAAAALEARAVTASDSAAIVRAKAALDKLDVAEGLAELEGASARVAVDEKRMINCRADLNQLVPFKYDWAWQKYLDGCANHWMPQEVNMTADIAVWKDP
;
A
#
# COMPACT_ATOMS: atom_id res chain seq x y z
N MET A 1 -22.55 8.40 3.30
CA MET A 1 -21.23 8.86 3.74
C MET A 1 -21.40 9.79 4.93
N ASP A 2 -22.03 10.97 4.78
CA ASP A 2 -22.30 11.93 5.88
C ASP A 2 -22.74 11.37 7.25
N ARG A 3 -23.70 10.43 7.29
CA ARG A 3 -24.17 9.85 8.56
C ARG A 3 -23.17 8.92 9.24
N LEU A 4 -22.30 8.27 8.48
CA LEU A 4 -21.25 7.39 9.01
C LEU A 4 -20.06 8.21 9.51
N ASP A 5 -19.71 9.29 8.80
CA ASP A 5 -18.66 10.22 9.18
C ASP A 5 -19.01 10.95 10.49
N GLY A 6 -20.27 11.38 10.64
CA GLY A 6 -20.76 12.00 11.88
C GLY A 6 -20.82 11.05 13.08
N ALA A 7 -21.21 9.79 12.88
CA ALA A 7 -21.23 8.79 13.96
C ALA A 7 -19.83 8.40 14.42
N GLY A 8 -18.87 8.27 13.49
CA GLY A 8 -17.47 8.00 13.81
C GLY A 8 -16.79 9.14 14.57
N ALA A 9 -17.06 10.38 14.18
CA ALA A 9 -16.53 11.56 14.87
C ALA A 9 -17.05 11.67 16.31
N ALA A 10 -18.35 11.41 16.54
CA ALA A 10 -18.95 11.42 17.88
C ALA A 10 -18.36 10.33 18.79
N ALA A 11 -18.20 9.11 18.28
CA ALA A 11 -17.60 8.00 19.02
C ALA A 11 -16.10 8.25 19.35
N ALA A 12 -15.36 8.89 18.45
CA ALA A 12 -13.97 9.25 18.68
C ALA A 12 -13.81 10.32 19.78
N LEU A 13 -14.72 11.30 19.84
CA LEU A 13 -14.76 12.31 20.90
C LEU A 13 -15.08 11.68 22.26
N GLU A 14 -16.05 10.76 22.31
CA GLU A 14 -16.42 10.04 23.52
C GLU A 14 -15.25 9.17 24.04
N ALA A 15 -14.56 8.46 23.15
CA ALA A 15 -13.41 7.63 23.51
C ALA A 15 -12.20 8.43 24.04
N ARG A 16 -12.04 9.69 23.58
CA ARG A 16 -10.97 10.60 24.00
C ARG A 16 -11.28 11.37 25.29
N ALA A 17 -12.55 11.45 25.69
CA ALA A 17 -12.94 12.15 26.91
C ALA A 17 -12.31 11.52 28.16
N VAL A 18 -11.64 12.33 28.98
CA VAL A 18 -11.09 11.89 30.27
C VAL A 18 -12.23 11.68 31.25
N THR A 19 -12.28 10.49 31.87
CA THR A 19 -13.30 10.13 32.85
C THR A 19 -12.69 10.00 34.25
N ALA A 20 -13.53 10.08 35.28
CA ALA A 20 -13.11 9.96 36.68
C ALA A 20 -12.50 8.57 37.01
N SER A 21 -12.72 7.56 36.16
CA SER A 21 -12.19 6.21 36.32
C SER A 21 -10.82 6.01 35.65
N ASP A 22 -10.28 7.02 34.97
CA ASP A 22 -9.07 6.87 34.17
C ASP A 22 -7.81 6.87 35.06
N SER A 23 -6.91 5.92 34.80
CA SER A 23 -5.59 5.92 35.44
C SER A 23 -4.70 7.03 34.85
N ALA A 24 -3.67 7.45 35.58
CA ALA A 24 -2.72 8.46 35.11
C ALA A 24 -2.05 8.11 33.76
N ALA A 25 -1.90 6.82 33.45
CA ALA A 25 -1.40 6.37 32.15
C ALA A 25 -2.43 6.58 31.02
N ILE A 26 -3.71 6.30 31.28
CA ILE A 26 -4.82 6.52 30.33
C ILE A 26 -5.01 8.01 30.06
N VAL A 27 -4.93 8.86 31.08
CA VAL A 27 -5.02 10.34 30.92
C VAL A 27 -3.92 10.86 30.00
N ARG A 28 -2.68 10.39 30.15
CA ARG A 28 -1.57 10.78 29.27
C ARG A 28 -1.77 10.29 27.82
N ALA A 29 -2.29 9.08 27.64
CA ALA A 29 -2.56 8.53 26.31
C ALA A 29 -3.68 9.31 25.59
N LYS A 30 -4.77 9.66 26.29
CA LYS A 30 -5.86 10.49 25.75
C LYS A 30 -5.35 11.88 25.36
N ALA A 31 -4.57 12.53 26.23
CA ALA A 31 -3.96 13.82 25.93
C ALA A 31 -2.93 13.78 24.78
N ALA A 32 -2.27 12.66 24.54
CA ALA A 32 -1.40 12.47 23.37
C ALA A 32 -2.21 12.29 22.09
N LEU A 33 -3.33 11.56 22.14
CA LEU A 33 -4.24 11.35 21.02
C LEU A 33 -4.94 12.65 20.58
N ASP A 34 -5.25 13.56 21.52
CA ASP A 34 -5.79 14.88 21.22
C ASP A 34 -4.80 15.80 20.50
N LYS A 35 -3.50 15.56 20.69
CA LYS A 35 -2.41 16.30 20.03
C LYS A 35 -1.95 15.65 18.73
N LEU A 36 -2.49 14.49 18.38
CA LEU A 36 -2.13 13.80 17.16
C LEU A 36 -2.68 14.58 15.98
N ASP A 37 -1.77 15.08 15.13
CA ASP A 37 -2.15 15.68 13.86
C ASP A 37 -2.57 14.57 12.88
N VAL A 38 -3.87 14.51 12.59
CA VAL A 38 -4.46 13.54 11.66
C VAL A 38 -4.70 14.15 10.27
N ALA A 39 -4.37 15.43 10.06
CA ALA A 39 -4.65 16.13 8.81
C ALA A 39 -3.93 15.48 7.63
N GLU A 40 -2.67 15.04 7.83
CA GLU A 40 -1.91 14.36 6.78
C GLU A 40 -2.53 13.01 6.38
N GLY A 41 -2.97 12.21 7.37
CA GLY A 41 -3.59 10.91 7.10
C GLY A 41 -4.97 11.02 6.44
N LEU A 42 -5.75 12.06 6.78
CA LEU A 42 -7.02 12.34 6.12
C LEU A 42 -6.82 12.79 4.67
N ALA A 43 -5.83 13.64 4.41
CA ALA A 43 -5.50 14.10 3.05
C ALA A 43 -5.04 12.94 2.14
N GLU A 44 -4.28 11.98 2.68
CA GLU A 44 -3.90 10.76 1.96
C GLU A 44 -5.12 9.88 1.64
N LEU A 45 -6.03 9.71 2.60
CA LEU A 45 -7.25 8.92 2.42
C LEU A 45 -8.18 9.51 1.33
N GLU A 46 -8.31 10.84 1.29
CA GLU A 46 -9.06 11.56 0.27
C GLU A 46 -8.43 11.43 -1.12
N GLY A 47 -7.09 11.53 -1.21
CA GLY A 47 -6.35 11.39 -2.46
C GLY A 47 -6.38 9.96 -3.04
N ALA A 48 -6.50 8.94 -2.20
CA ALA A 48 -6.52 7.53 -2.63
C ALA A 48 -7.75 7.15 -3.49
N SER A 49 -8.87 7.86 -3.36
CA SER A 49 -10.07 7.60 -4.17
C SER A 49 -10.14 8.40 -5.47
N ALA A 50 -9.23 9.36 -5.68
CA ALA A 50 -9.21 10.21 -6.86
C ALA A 50 -8.48 9.53 -8.04
N ARG A 51 -8.76 10.00 -9.27
CA ARG A 51 -8.00 9.56 -10.44
C ARG A 51 -6.57 10.09 -10.35
N VAL A 52 -5.59 9.20 -10.53
CA VAL A 52 -4.16 9.56 -10.50
C VAL A 52 -3.73 10.26 -11.80
N ALA A 53 -3.00 11.36 -11.67
CA ALA A 53 -2.36 12.03 -12.81
C ALA A 53 -0.95 11.44 -13.10
N VAL A 54 -0.50 11.52 -14.36
CA VAL A 54 0.79 10.93 -14.77
C VAL A 54 1.98 11.63 -14.10
N ASP A 55 1.92 12.93 -13.95
CA ASP A 55 2.99 13.77 -13.39
C ASP A 55 3.23 13.49 -11.89
N GLU A 56 2.20 13.10 -11.16
CA GLU A 56 2.26 12.73 -9.74
C GLU A 56 3.08 11.46 -9.47
N LYS A 57 3.12 10.51 -10.42
CA LYS A 57 3.81 9.22 -10.24
C LYS A 57 5.34 9.40 -10.14
N ARG A 58 5.99 8.83 -9.13
CA ARG A 58 7.47 8.79 -9.01
C ARG A 58 7.95 7.36 -8.72
N MET A 59 9.19 7.05 -9.12
CA MET A 59 9.78 5.73 -8.85
C MET A 59 9.94 5.45 -7.35
N ILE A 60 10.25 6.48 -6.56
CA ILE A 60 10.49 6.39 -5.11
C ILE A 60 9.77 7.55 -4.43
N ASN A 61 9.23 7.31 -3.23
CA ASN A 61 8.55 8.31 -2.38
C ASN A 61 7.42 9.07 -3.10
N CYS A 62 6.63 8.36 -3.91
CA CYS A 62 5.42 8.88 -4.54
C CYS A 62 4.24 8.87 -3.55
N ARG A 63 3.33 9.84 -3.66
CA ARG A 63 2.07 9.91 -2.88
C ARG A 63 0.81 9.54 -3.70
N ALA A 64 0.94 9.33 -5.01
CA ALA A 64 -0.15 8.86 -5.85
C ALA A 64 -0.56 7.42 -5.51
N ASP A 65 -1.84 7.08 -5.69
CA ASP A 65 -2.38 5.74 -5.42
C ASP A 65 -1.69 4.65 -6.26
N LEU A 66 -1.06 3.70 -5.56
CA LEU A 66 -0.34 2.57 -6.16
C LEU A 66 -1.29 1.54 -6.79
N ASN A 67 -2.51 1.41 -6.28
CA ASN A 67 -3.44 0.38 -6.72
C ASN A 67 -4.05 0.68 -8.10
N GLN A 68 -3.88 1.90 -8.61
CA GLN A 68 -4.31 2.34 -9.93
C GLN A 68 -3.19 2.20 -10.97
N LEU A 69 -3.23 1.11 -11.75
CA LEU A 69 -2.23 0.81 -12.77
C LEU A 69 -2.11 1.93 -13.83
N VAL A 70 -3.24 2.45 -14.30
CA VAL A 70 -3.32 3.52 -15.29
C VAL A 70 -3.43 4.89 -14.61
N PRO A 71 -2.97 5.99 -15.25
CA PRO A 71 -2.24 6.04 -16.52
C PRO A 71 -0.75 5.65 -16.34
N PHE A 72 -0.13 5.10 -17.39
CA PHE A 72 1.29 4.73 -17.37
C PHE A 72 2.19 5.97 -17.46
N LYS A 73 3.25 6.01 -16.64
CA LYS A 73 4.33 7.02 -16.73
C LYS A 73 5.63 6.46 -17.29
N TYR A 74 5.92 5.20 -16.96
CA TYR A 74 7.20 4.55 -17.27
C TYR A 74 6.96 3.44 -18.29
N ASP A 75 6.83 3.80 -19.56
CA ASP A 75 6.54 2.84 -20.63
C ASP A 75 7.62 1.75 -20.75
N TRP A 76 8.88 2.09 -20.44
CA TRP A 76 9.98 1.12 -20.40
C TRP A 76 9.73 -0.03 -19.41
N ALA A 77 9.10 0.27 -18.26
CA ALA A 77 8.82 -0.74 -17.23
C ALA A 77 7.69 -1.66 -17.69
N TRP A 78 6.67 -1.08 -18.32
CA TRP A 78 5.58 -1.85 -18.90
C TRP A 78 6.05 -2.75 -20.04
N GLN A 79 6.92 -2.24 -20.92
CA GLN A 79 7.51 -3.04 -21.99
C GLN A 79 8.32 -4.21 -21.40
N LYS A 80 9.10 -4.00 -20.33
CA LYS A 80 9.84 -5.08 -19.66
C LYS A 80 8.93 -6.15 -19.06
N TYR A 81 7.78 -5.76 -18.51
CA TYR A 81 6.77 -6.71 -18.07
C TYR A 81 6.23 -7.55 -19.24
N LEU A 82 5.85 -6.92 -20.35
CA LEU A 82 5.37 -7.64 -21.55
C LEU A 82 6.44 -8.57 -22.13
N ASP A 83 7.69 -8.10 -22.22
CA ASP A 83 8.83 -8.90 -22.66
C ASP A 83 9.00 -10.13 -21.74
N GLY A 84 8.82 -9.97 -20.43
CA GLY A 84 8.88 -11.07 -19.47
C GLY A 84 7.75 -12.09 -19.65
N CYS A 85 6.51 -11.62 -19.81
CA CYS A 85 5.36 -12.48 -20.09
C CYS A 85 5.53 -13.28 -21.40
N ALA A 86 6.09 -12.67 -22.44
CA ALA A 86 6.35 -13.33 -23.72
C ALA A 86 7.45 -14.41 -23.65
N ASN A 87 8.32 -14.33 -22.64
CA ASN A 87 9.44 -15.27 -22.41
C ASN A 87 9.13 -16.31 -21.32
N HIS A 88 7.85 -16.66 -21.11
CA HIS A 88 7.47 -17.70 -20.17
C HIS A 88 8.02 -19.07 -20.61
N TRP A 89 8.72 -19.75 -19.69
CA TRP A 89 9.20 -21.12 -19.87
C TRP A 89 9.17 -21.87 -18.53
N MET A 90 9.13 -23.20 -18.60
CA MET A 90 9.15 -24.07 -17.44
C MET A 90 10.42 -24.93 -17.47
N PRO A 91 11.13 -25.11 -16.34
CA PRO A 91 12.36 -25.91 -16.30
C PRO A 91 12.22 -27.35 -16.81
N GLN A 92 11.03 -27.94 -16.65
CA GLN A 92 10.71 -29.30 -17.10
C GLN A 92 10.62 -29.43 -18.64
N GLU A 93 10.60 -28.32 -19.37
CA GLU A 93 10.59 -28.29 -20.84
C GLU A 93 11.97 -28.62 -21.44
N VAL A 94 13.04 -28.53 -20.63
CA VAL A 94 14.40 -28.89 -21.05
C VAL A 94 14.72 -30.31 -20.57
N ASN A 95 14.98 -31.21 -21.52
CA ASN A 95 15.29 -32.61 -21.20
C ASN A 95 16.68 -32.74 -20.56
N MET A 96 16.75 -33.37 -19.39
CA MET A 96 18.00 -33.56 -18.63
C MET A 96 18.63 -34.96 -18.78
N THR A 97 18.14 -35.83 -19.68
CA THR A 97 18.58 -37.24 -19.74
C THR A 97 20.07 -37.36 -20.07
N ALA A 98 20.57 -36.55 -21.00
CA ALA A 98 21.98 -36.53 -21.39
C ALA A 98 22.87 -36.00 -20.26
N ASP A 99 22.50 -34.86 -19.67
CA ASP A 99 23.18 -34.26 -18.52
C ASP A 99 23.23 -35.22 -17.32
N ILE A 100 22.15 -35.98 -17.06
CA ILE A 100 22.12 -37.00 -16.02
C ILE A 100 23.07 -38.16 -16.33
N ALA A 101 23.23 -38.55 -17.60
CA ALA A 101 24.16 -39.60 -17.99
C ALA A 101 25.61 -39.17 -17.75
N VAL A 102 25.99 -37.97 -18.22
CA VAL A 102 27.32 -37.37 -17.98
C VAL A 102 27.61 -37.22 -16.49
N TRP A 103 26.62 -36.80 -15.69
CA TRP A 103 26.80 -36.69 -14.24
C TRP A 103 27.10 -38.01 -13.55
N LYS A 104 26.59 -39.13 -14.08
CA LYS A 104 26.77 -40.47 -13.49
C LYS A 104 28.03 -41.18 -13.97
N ASP A 105 28.51 -40.85 -15.16
CA ASP A 105 29.71 -41.42 -15.80
C ASP A 105 30.45 -40.31 -16.55
N PRO A 106 31.33 -39.55 -15.87
CA PRO A 106 31.91 -38.29 -16.35
C PRO A 106 32.99 -38.44 -17.43
#